data_AF-A0A1V5HQB7-F1
#
_entry.id   AF-A0A1V5HQB7-F1
#
_cell.length_a   1.000
_cell.length_b   1.000
_cell.length_c   1.000
_cell.angle_alpha   90.00
_cell.angle_beta   90.00
_cell.angle_gamma   90.00
#
_symmetry.space_group_name_H-M   'P 1'
#
loop_
_entity.id
_entity.type
_entity.pdbx_description
1 polymer ?
#
loop_
_entity_poly.entity_id
_entity_poly.type
_entity_poly.pdbx_seq_one_letter_code
_entity_poly.pdbx_strand_id
1 'polypeptide(L)'
;MAEVAKEKKISGKELGWYIVAAVFTLVGLVFFIFGLIGKYYPGKASDNWISISENAWLINWSKMGYRWWGLILIGVGVLIAVIALTVFARVADRDDERNLRRQQRLVLEQNATTGISKEGAVEVKSEDKAAPAPKAPEAK
;
A
#
# COMPACT_ATOMS: atom_id res chain seq x y z
N MET A 1 -10.13 -25.86 -14.54
CA MET A 1 -9.78 -24.77 -15.49
C MET A 1 -9.27 -23.62 -14.65
N ALA A 2 -8.02 -23.20 -14.84
CA ALA A 2 -7.43 -22.14 -14.03
C ALA A 2 -8.05 -20.79 -14.42
N GLU A 3 -8.67 -20.12 -13.45
CA GLU A 3 -9.19 -18.77 -13.61
C GLU A 3 -7.99 -17.82 -13.77
N VAL A 4 -7.72 -17.38 -15.00
CA VAL A 4 -6.68 -16.39 -15.26
C VAL A 4 -7.20 -15.05 -14.76
N ALA A 5 -6.81 -14.69 -13.54
CA ALA A 5 -7.12 -13.39 -12.94
C ALA A 5 -6.65 -12.29 -13.91
N LYS A 6 -7.61 -11.51 -14.41
CA LYS A 6 -7.38 -10.47 -15.40
C LYS A 6 -6.44 -9.43 -14.78
N GLU A 7 -5.25 -9.26 -15.34
CA GLU A 7 -4.26 -8.32 -14.79
C GLU A 7 -4.83 -6.91 -14.75
N LYS A 8 -4.88 -6.34 -13.55
CA LYS A 8 -5.31 -4.96 -13.33
C LYS A 8 -4.28 -4.04 -13.96
N LYS A 9 -4.68 -3.28 -14.98
CA LYS A 9 -3.82 -2.26 -15.58
C LYS A 9 -3.58 -1.14 -14.56
N ILE A 10 -2.41 -1.17 -13.93
CA ILE A 10 -1.93 -0.07 -13.09
C ILE A 10 -1.79 1.16 -13.99
N SER A 11 -2.39 2.26 -13.57
CA SER A 11 -2.27 3.53 -14.29
C SER A 11 -0.85 4.06 -14.12
N GLY A 12 -0.21 4.53 -15.20
CA GLY A 12 1.16 5.07 -15.11
C GLY A 12 1.32 6.20 -14.08
N LYS A 13 0.23 6.91 -13.76
CA LYS A 13 0.19 7.91 -12.69
C LYS A 13 0.31 7.28 -11.29
N GLU A 14 -0.27 6.11 -11.07
CA GLU A 14 -0.16 5.36 -9.82
C GLU A 14 1.27 4.91 -9.60
N LEU A 15 1.88 4.35 -10.65
CA LEU A 15 3.28 3.93 -10.63
C LEU A 15 4.21 5.11 -10.32
N GLY A 16 3.95 6.29 -10.90
CA GLY A 16 4.71 7.51 -10.62
C GLY A 16 4.72 7.90 -9.14
N TRP A 17 3.57 7.89 -8.47
CA TRP A 17 3.49 8.20 -7.04
C TRP A 17 4.19 7.16 -6.17
N TYR A 18 4.11 5.88 -6.52
CA TYR A 18 4.84 4.83 -5.80
C TYR A 18 6.35 4.95 -6.00
N ILE A 19 6.82 5.31 -7.19
CA ILE A 19 8.25 5.56 -7.44
C ILE A 19 8.73 6.74 -6.59
N VAL A 20 7.97 7.84 -6.52
CA VAL A 20 8.32 8.98 -5.68
C VAL A 20 8.40 8.57 -4.21
N ALA A 21 7.39 7.85 -3.70
CA ALA A 21 7.42 7.35 -2.32
C ALA A 21 8.60 6.41 -2.06
N ALA A 22 8.93 5.53 -3.00
CA ALA A 22 10.08 4.62 -2.92
C ALA A 22 11.42 5.38 -2.90
N VAL A 23 11.56 6.42 -3.72
CA VAL A 23 12.77 7.26 -3.74
C VAL A 23 12.94 7.98 -2.41
N PHE A 24 11.88 8.60 -1.87
CA PHE A 24 11.96 9.31 -0.58
C PHE A 24 12.30 8.37 0.58
N THR A 25 11.67 7.20 0.64
CA THR A 25 11.96 6.20 1.68
C THR A 25 13.38 5.64 1.56
N LEU A 26 13.85 5.36 0.35
CA LEU A 26 15.21 4.83 0.11
C LEU A 26 16.28 5.87 0.45
N VAL A 27 16.11 7.11 0.00
CA VAL A 27 17.04 8.21 0.36
C VAL A 27 17.04 8.44 1.87
N GLY A 28 15.88 8.44 2.51
CA GLY A 28 15.77 8.55 3.96
C GLY A 28 16.46 7.40 4.70
N LEU A 29 16.34 6.18 4.19
CA LEU A 29 17.03 5.00 4.74
C LEU A 29 18.55 5.14 4.64
N VAL A 30 19.07 5.58 3.49
CA VAL A 30 20.51 5.82 3.31
C VAL A 30 21.01 6.86 4.30
N PHE A 31 20.30 7.97 4.47
CA PHE A 31 20.66 9.01 5.44
C PHE A 31 20.62 8.51 6.87
N PHE A 32 19.62 7.69 7.20
CA PHE A 32 19.51 7.08 8.52
C PHE A 32 20.70 6.15 8.81
N ILE A 33 21.09 5.31 7.84
CA ILE A 33 22.25 4.43 7.94
C ILE A 33 23.53 5.24 8.08
N PHE A 34 23.73 6.29 7.29
CA PHE A 34 24.90 7.17 7.43
C PHE A 34 24.93 7.84 8.80
N GLY A 35 23.80 8.31 9.33
CA GLY A 35 23.77 8.85 10.69
C GLY A 35 24.02 7.81 11.79
N LEU A 36 23.72 6.52 11.56
CA LEU A 36 24.11 5.43 12.46
C LEU A 36 25.61 5.16 12.39
N ILE A 37 26.17 5.00 11.20
CA ILE A 37 27.60 4.77 10.99
C ILE A 37 28.40 5.96 11.53
N GLY A 38 27.97 7.19 11.24
CA GLY A 38 28.59 8.42 11.73
C GLY A 38 28.73 8.45 13.25
N LYS A 39 27.73 7.93 13.99
CA LYS A 39 27.72 7.93 15.46
C LYS A 39 28.43 6.74 16.10
N TYR A 40 28.34 5.56 15.48
CA TYR A 40 28.79 4.29 16.09
C TYR A 40 30.09 3.75 15.48
N TYR A 41 30.68 4.41 14.48
CA TYR A 41 31.97 4.02 13.92
C TYR A 41 33.09 4.27 14.95
N PRO A 42 33.84 3.23 15.37
CA PRO A 42 34.86 3.32 16.43
C PRO A 42 36.18 3.98 15.98
N GLY A 43 36.17 4.81 14.94
CA GLY A 43 37.35 5.54 14.44
C GLY A 43 37.50 6.95 15.02
N LYS A 44 38.67 7.57 14.85
CA LYS A 44 38.85 8.99 15.18
C LYS A 44 37.88 9.83 14.36
N ALA A 45 37.27 10.86 14.97
CA ALA A 45 36.32 11.75 14.31
C ALA A 45 36.90 12.45 13.06
N SER A 46 38.23 12.57 12.97
CA SER A 46 38.96 13.11 11.81
C SER A 46 38.97 12.19 10.59
N ASP A 47 38.82 10.87 10.77
CA ASP A 47 38.79 9.90 9.67
C ASP A 47 37.36 9.56 9.24
N ASN A 48 36.36 10.04 9.99
CA ASN A 48 34.96 9.79 9.71
C ASN A 48 34.40 10.88 8.79
N TRP A 49 34.55 10.65 7.48
CA TRP A 49 34.07 11.57 6.44
C TRP A 49 32.57 11.92 6.58
N ILE A 50 31.75 11.00 7.10
CA ILE A 50 30.33 11.23 7.35
C ILE A 50 30.12 12.31 8.41
N SER A 51 30.83 12.22 9.54
CA SER A 51 30.70 13.20 10.62
C SER A 51 31.25 14.58 10.23
N ILE A 52 32.28 14.62 9.38
CA ILE A 52 32.80 15.86 8.80
C ILE A 52 31.75 16.50 7.87
N SER A 53 31.13 15.71 6.99
CA SER A 53 30.08 16.21 6.08
C SER A 53 28.84 16.69 6.83
N GLU A 54 28.50 16.02 7.94
CA GLU A 54 27.35 16.35 8.80
C GLU A 54 27.54 17.72 9.45
N ASN A 55 28.73 17.97 10.00
CA ASN A 55 29.08 19.25 10.62
C ASN A 55 29.22 20.37 9.57
N ALA A 56 29.75 20.07 8.39
CA ALA A 56 29.97 21.08 7.35
C ALA A 56 28.67 21.61 6.75
N TRP A 57 27.70 20.72 6.46
CA TRP A 57 26.49 21.09 5.74
C TRP A 57 25.22 20.98 6.58
N LEU A 58 24.91 19.80 7.10
CA LEU A 58 23.60 19.53 7.71
C LEU A 58 23.38 20.26 9.03
N ILE A 59 24.37 20.24 9.92
CA ILE A 59 24.27 20.89 11.23
C ILE A 59 24.27 22.42 11.06
N ASN A 60 25.07 22.95 10.13
CA ASN A 60 25.08 24.39 9.84
C ASN A 60 23.74 24.87 9.26
N TRP A 61 23.10 24.07 8.40
CA TRP A 61 21.87 24.48 7.75
C TRP A 61 20.63 24.24 8.61
N SER A 62 20.50 23.04 9.18
CA SER A 62 19.26 22.58 9.82
C SER A 62 19.39 22.38 11.33
N LYS A 63 20.59 22.47 11.90
CA LYS A 63 20.91 22.10 13.29
C LYS A 63 20.55 20.65 13.66
N MET A 64 20.19 19.82 12.70
CA MET A 64 19.86 18.41 12.89
C MET A 64 20.78 17.53 12.07
N GLY A 65 21.12 16.37 12.65
CA GLY A 65 21.98 15.38 12.04
C GLY A 65 21.32 14.50 10.98
N TYR A 66 22.12 13.70 10.26
CA TYR A 66 21.66 12.79 9.21
C TYR A 66 20.60 11.80 9.69
N ARG A 67 20.68 11.36 10.96
CA ARG A 67 19.69 10.47 11.58
C ARG A 67 18.29 11.06 11.59
N TRP A 68 18.16 12.33 11.97
CA TRP A 68 16.87 13.00 12.09
C TRP A 68 16.28 13.29 10.71
N TRP A 69 17.12 13.74 9.77
CA TRP A 69 16.68 13.91 8.38
C TRP A 69 16.30 12.60 7.71
N GLY A 70 17.04 11.54 7.95
CA GLY A 70 16.69 10.20 7.47
C GLY A 70 15.31 9.76 7.98
N LEU A 71 15.04 9.95 9.28
CA LEU A 71 13.74 9.67 9.88
C LEU A 71 12.61 10.52 9.27
N ILE A 72 12.84 11.81 9.06
CA ILE A 72 11.85 12.72 8.45
C ILE A 72 11.55 12.27 7.02
N LEU A 73 12.57 11.97 6.22
CA LEU A 73 12.41 11.53 4.83
C LEU A 73 11.68 10.19 4.73
N ILE A 74 11.99 9.24 5.61
CA ILE A 74 11.25 7.97 5.71
C ILE A 74 9.80 8.26 6.08
N GLY A 75 9.55 9.09 7.09
CA GLY A 75 8.20 9.45 7.53
C GLY A 75 7.37 10.09 6.42
N VAL A 76 7.95 11.04 5.69
CA VAL A 76 7.31 11.68 4.52
C VAL A 76 7.06 10.67 3.41
N GLY A 77 8.04 9.81 3.10
CA GLY A 77 7.87 8.78 2.07
C GLY A 77 6.77 7.78 2.38
N VAL A 78 6.68 7.31 3.63
CA VAL A 78 5.60 6.43 4.10
C VAL A 78 4.26 7.15 4.05
N LEU A 79 4.20 8.42 4.45
CA LEU A 79 2.98 9.21 4.43
C LEU A 79 2.47 9.41 2.99
N ILE A 80 3.36 9.70 2.04
CA ILE A 80 3.03 9.75 0.61
C ILE A 80 2.51 8.39 0.13
N ALA A 81 3.16 7.29 0.51
CA ALA A 81 2.73 5.95 0.13
C ALA A 81 1.30 5.65 0.64
N VAL A 82 0.99 5.97 1.90
CA VAL A 82 -0.34 5.77 2.50
C VAL A 82 -1.40 6.62 1.80
N ILE A 83 -1.10 7.89 1.52
CA ILE A 83 -2.02 8.77 0.79
C ILE A 83 -2.28 8.22 -0.61
N ALA A 84 -1.23 7.86 -1.34
CA ALA A 84 -1.35 7.27 -2.68
C ALA A 84 -2.21 6.00 -2.63
N LEU A 85 -1.94 5.09 -1.70
CA LEU A 85 -2.71 3.86 -1.54
C LEU A 85 -4.19 4.14 -1.29
N THR A 86 -4.49 5.09 -0.40
CA THR A 86 -5.87 5.43 -0.02
C THR A 86 -6.63 6.09 -1.17
N VAL A 87 -5.98 6.98 -1.91
CA VAL A 87 -6.59 7.65 -3.07
C VAL A 87 -6.85 6.65 -4.19
N PHE A 88 -5.87 5.79 -4.51
CA PHE A 88 -6.01 4.83 -5.61
C PHE A 88 -6.93 3.65 -5.27
N ALA A 89 -7.01 3.24 -4.01
CA ALA A 89 -8.01 2.27 -3.57
C ALA A 89 -9.43 2.76 -3.86
N ARG A 90 -9.73 4.01 -3.52
CA ARG A 90 -11.05 4.61 -3.78
C ARG A 90 -11.36 4.77 -5.27
N VAL A 91 -10.35 5.07 -6.09
CA VAL A 91 -10.53 5.15 -7.55
C VAL A 91 -10.80 3.77 -8.12
N ALA A 92 -10.05 2.75 -7.68
CA ALA A 92 -10.25 1.38 -8.08
C ALA A 92 -11.65 0.87 -7.75
N ASP A 93 -12.15 1.10 -6.53
CA ASP A 93 -13.49 0.65 -6.13
C ASP A 93 -14.58 1.21 -7.06
N ARG A 94 -14.44 2.49 -7.48
CA ARG A 94 -15.39 3.14 -8.40
C ARG A 94 -15.32 2.59 -9.82
N ASP A 95 -14.11 2.28 -10.29
CA ASP A 95 -13.93 1.69 -11.62
C ASP A 95 -14.40 0.23 -11.67
N ASP A 96 -14.19 -0.52 -10.60
CA ASP A 96 -14.66 -1.91 -10.46
C ASP A 96 -16.19 -1.96 -10.43
N GLU A 97 -16.85 -1.06 -9.70
CA GLU A 97 -18.31 -0.96 -9.72
C GLU A 97 -18.85 -0.65 -11.14
N ARG A 98 -18.21 0.29 -11.85
CA ARG A 98 -18.61 0.65 -13.22
C ARG A 98 -18.39 -0.51 -14.20
N ASN A 99 -17.31 -1.26 -14.03
CA ASN A 99 -17.00 -2.42 -14.86
C ASN A 99 -17.94 -3.60 -14.56
N LEU A 100 -18.30 -3.84 -13.31
CA LEU A 100 -19.30 -4.85 -12.92
C LEU A 100 -20.66 -4.57 -13.56
N ARG A 101 -21.12 -3.31 -13.53
CA ARG A 101 -22.37 -2.92 -14.21
C ARG A 101 -22.32 -3.15 -15.73
N ARG A 102 -21.17 -2.97 -16.36
CA ARG A 102 -20.98 -3.25 -17.80
C ARG A 102 -20.96 -4.76 -18.08
N GLN A 103 -20.31 -5.54 -17.22
CA GLN A 103 -20.28 -7.00 -17.33
C GLN A 103 -21.68 -7.60 -17.14
N GLN A 104 -22.47 -7.10 -16.19
CA GLN A 104 -23.85 -7.55 -15.99
C GLN A 104 -24.73 -7.35 -17.23
N ARG A 105 -24.58 -6.23 -17.94
CA ARG A 105 -25.29 -5.99 -19.20
C ARG A 105 -24.87 -6.97 -20.30
N LEU A 106 -23.56 -7.20 -20.45
CA LEU A 106 -23.04 -8.16 -21.42
C LEU A 106 -23.48 -9.60 -21.13
N VAL A 107 -23.55 -9.99 -19.85
CA VAL A 107 -24.04 -11.32 -19.43
C VAL A 107 -25.52 -11.48 -19.72
N LEU A 108 -26.34 -10.45 -19.45
CA LEU A 108 -27.78 -10.46 -19.79
C LEU A 108 -28.00 -10.57 -21.30
N GLU A 109 -27.22 -9.85 -22.11
CA GLU A 109 -27.27 -9.93 -23.57
C GLU A 109 -26.81 -11.30 -24.09
N GLN A 110 -25.73 -11.87 -23.55
CA GLN A 110 -25.29 -13.23 -23.90
C GLN A 110 -26.36 -14.28 -23.56
N ASN A 111 -26.96 -14.20 -22.38
CA ASN A 111 -28.03 -15.10 -21.97
C ASN A 111 -29.30 -14.95 -22.83
N ALA A 112 -29.64 -13.72 -23.24
CA ALA A 112 -30.77 -13.47 -24.14
C ALA A 112 -30.52 -13.98 -25.57
N THR A 113 -29.28 -13.93 -26.05
CA THR A 113 -28.93 -14.31 -27.43
C THR A 113 -28.70 -15.83 -27.58
N THR A 114 -28.31 -16.52 -26.51
CA THR A 114 -28.07 -17.98 -26.54
C THR A 114 -29.31 -18.85 -26.27
N GLY A 115 -30.47 -18.27 -25.97
CA GLY A 115 -31.73 -19.02 -25.90
C GLY A 115 -31.68 -20.24 -24.96
N ILE A 116 -30.91 -20.17 -23.87
CA ILE A 116 -30.91 -21.24 -22.87
C ILE A 116 -32.06 -20.98 -21.91
N SER A 117 -33.21 -21.55 -22.24
CA SER A 117 -34.17 -22.01 -21.23
C SER A 117 -33.45 -22.96 -20.28
N LYS A 118 -32.95 -22.44 -19.16
CA LYS A 118 -32.79 -23.22 -17.94
C LYS A 118 -33.86 -22.76 -16.98
N GLU A 119 -35.03 -23.32 -17.21
CA GLU A 119 -36.03 -23.56 -16.20
C GLU A 119 -35.36 -24.33 -15.04
N GLY A 120 -35.51 -23.83 -13.81
CA GLY A 120 -35.18 -24.57 -12.59
C GLY A 120 -33.89 -24.18 -11.87
N ALA A 121 -34.05 -23.26 -10.91
CA ALA A 121 -33.48 -23.28 -9.54
C ALA A 121 -32.99 -21.91 -9.10
N VAL A 122 -33.95 -21.01 -8.91
CA VAL A 122 -33.85 -19.97 -7.89
C VAL A 122 -33.89 -20.69 -6.54
N GLU A 123 -32.75 -20.90 -5.90
CA GLU A 123 -32.70 -21.01 -4.44
C GLU A 123 -32.12 -19.71 -3.89
N VAL A 124 -33.01 -18.72 -3.78
CA VAL A 124 -32.86 -17.63 -2.81
C VAL A 124 -33.01 -18.28 -1.44
N LYS A 125 -31.89 -18.52 -0.75
CA LYS A 125 -31.88 -18.71 0.70
C LYS A 125 -31.25 -17.47 1.33
N SER A 126 -32.02 -16.40 1.35
CA SER A 126 -31.81 -15.28 2.25
C SER A 126 -32.28 -15.66 3.66
N GLU A 127 -31.43 -15.34 4.63
CA GLU A 127 -31.72 -15.19 6.06
C GLU A 127 -31.94 -16.46 6.88
N ASP A 128 -30.95 -16.78 7.74
CA ASP A 128 -31.27 -16.73 9.16
C ASP A 128 -30.14 -16.06 9.94
N LYS A 129 -30.58 -15.18 10.82
CA LYS A 129 -29.84 -14.19 11.58
C LYS A 129 -29.85 -14.69 13.01
N ALA A 130 -28.76 -15.31 13.47
CA ALA A 130 -28.55 -15.49 14.90
C ALA A 130 -27.07 -15.68 15.22
N ALA A 131 -26.40 -14.59 15.59
CA ALA A 131 -25.43 -14.70 16.68
C ALA A 131 -26.17 -15.25 17.91
N PRO A 132 -25.55 -16.16 18.67
CA PRO A 132 -25.00 -15.68 19.93
C PRO A 132 -23.68 -16.35 20.31
N ALA A 133 -22.70 -15.55 20.71
CA ALA A 133 -21.76 -15.96 21.77
C ALA A 133 -22.46 -15.76 23.14
N PRO A 134 -21.85 -16.10 24.29
CA PRO A 134 -21.19 -17.34 24.73
C PRO A 134 -21.84 -17.86 26.05
N LYS A 135 -21.71 -19.14 26.41
CA LYS A 135 -21.71 -19.60 27.83
C LYS A 135 -20.91 -20.89 28.01
N ALA A 136 -19.89 -20.83 28.87
CA ALA A 136 -19.29 -22.01 29.50
C ALA A 136 -20.33 -22.73 30.38
N PRO A 137 -20.15 -24.04 30.59
CA PRO A 137 -20.19 -24.54 31.97
C PRO A 137 -19.06 -25.52 32.29
N GLU A 138 -18.81 -25.55 33.58
CA GLU A 138 -17.78 -26.24 34.34
C GLU A 138 -17.92 -27.78 34.36
N ALA A 139 -16.81 -28.38 34.80
CA ALA A 139 -16.71 -29.62 35.58
C ALA A 139 -16.96 -30.97 34.88
N LYS A 140 -15.87 -31.73 34.74
CA LYS A 140 -15.61 -32.92 35.58
C LYS A 140 -14.13 -33.18 35.71
#